data_AF-A0A528BED1-F1
#
_entry.id   AF-A0A528BED1-F1
#
_cell.length_a   1.000
_cell.length_b   1.000
_cell.length_c   1.000
_cell.angle_alpha   90.00
_cell.angle_beta   90.00
_cell.angle_gamma   90.00
#
_symmetry.space_group_name_H-M   'P 1'
#
loop_
_entity.id
_entity.type
_entity.pdbx_description
1 polymer ?
#
loop_
_entity_poly.entity_id
_entity_poly.type
_entity_poly.pdbx_seq_one_letter_code
_entity_poly.pdbx_strand_id
1 'polypeptide(L)'
;TMTDGRFCRVTYAAKSGQRFTGPGKILSELGEIPLEAVTMQSVRAWFKAHPDRIDEILWRNRSYIFFREAAVDDPELGPIAAAKVLLTPGRSVAVDRLLHTFGTPFYIDGPSLTAFDNKPFRRLMIAQDTGSAITGPARGDLFAGTGHAAGEIAGVVRNPADFYALIPRPLVPGAGR
;
A
#
# COMPACT_ATOMS: atom_id res chain seq x y z
N THR A 1 -17.73 8.30 0.61
CA THR A 1 -19.10 8.71 0.20
C THR A 1 -19.51 9.87 1.07
N MET A 2 -20.10 10.89 0.49
CA MET A 2 -20.61 12.06 1.20
C MET A 2 -21.99 11.76 1.79
N THR A 3 -22.47 12.60 2.70
CA THR A 3 -23.79 12.45 3.36
C THR A 3 -24.96 12.56 2.37
N ASP A 4 -24.74 13.18 1.21
CA ASP A 4 -25.70 13.31 0.12
C ASP A 4 -25.63 12.16 -0.91
N GLY A 5 -24.85 11.12 -0.63
CA GLY A 5 -24.67 9.97 -1.50
C GLY A 5 -23.68 10.17 -2.65
N ARG A 6 -23.13 11.38 -2.84
CA ARG A 6 -22.10 11.61 -3.86
C ARG A 6 -20.78 10.93 -3.50
N PHE A 7 -20.05 10.53 -4.53
CA PHE A 7 -18.69 10.06 -4.42
C PHE A 7 -17.72 11.20 -4.72
N CYS A 8 -16.91 11.57 -3.72
CA CYS A 8 -15.74 12.42 -3.93
C CYS A 8 -14.50 11.54 -3.83
N ARG A 9 -13.69 11.53 -4.90
CA ARG A 9 -12.40 10.84 -4.91
C ARG A 9 -11.32 11.85 -4.55
N VAL A 10 -10.52 11.48 -3.57
CA VAL A 10 -9.35 12.25 -3.16
C VAL A 10 -8.10 11.45 -3.49
N THR A 11 -7.04 12.14 -3.90
CA THR A 11 -5.72 11.54 -4.12
C THR A 11 -4.63 12.33 -3.40
N TYR A 12 -3.47 11.71 -3.22
CA TYR A 12 -2.28 12.33 -2.66
C TYR A 12 -1.93 13.64 -3.39
N ALA A 13 -1.74 14.70 -2.61
CA ALA A 13 -1.24 15.99 -3.10
C ALA A 13 0.17 16.25 -2.57
N ALA A 14 0.36 16.12 -1.25
CA ALA A 14 1.62 16.42 -0.60
C ALA A 14 1.77 15.67 0.73
N LYS A 15 2.95 15.77 1.35
CA LYS A 15 3.20 15.30 2.72
C LYS A 15 3.93 16.36 3.53
N SER A 16 3.78 16.33 4.86
CA SER A 16 4.45 17.25 5.80
C SER A 16 5.99 17.17 5.81
N GLY A 17 6.59 16.21 5.09
CA GLY A 17 8.04 16.01 5.03
C GLY A 17 8.62 15.15 6.17
N GLN A 18 7.89 15.00 7.27
CA GLN A 18 8.33 14.22 8.43
C GLN A 18 8.35 12.71 8.16
N ARG A 19 9.08 11.96 9.00
CA ARG A 19 9.10 10.48 8.94
C ARG A 19 7.74 9.93 9.37
N PHE A 20 7.33 8.85 8.70
CA PHE A 20 6.12 8.11 9.04
C PHE A 20 6.41 7.13 10.18
N THR A 21 5.53 7.11 11.18
CA THR A 21 5.52 6.12 12.26
C THR A 21 4.13 5.52 12.34
N GLY A 22 3.99 4.22 12.09
CA GLY A 22 2.69 3.55 12.12
C GLY A 22 2.16 3.37 13.55
N PRO A 23 0.84 3.49 13.78
CA PRO A 23 0.24 3.34 15.11
C PRO A 23 0.48 1.96 15.72
N GLY A 24 0.50 0.90 14.90
CA GLY A 24 0.78 -0.45 15.39
C GLY A 24 2.18 -0.61 16.00
N LYS A 25 3.19 0.08 15.45
CA LYS A 25 4.55 0.08 16.03
C LYS A 25 4.55 0.80 17.38
N ILE A 26 3.90 1.96 17.46
CA ILE A 26 3.79 2.75 18.70
C ILE A 26 3.10 1.95 19.80
N LEU A 27 1.97 1.31 19.49
CA LEU A 27 1.22 0.48 20.44
C LEU A 27 2.05 -0.69 20.94
N SER A 28 2.84 -1.32 20.05
CA SER A 28 3.73 -2.39 20.45
C SER A 28 4.88 -1.93 21.34
N GLU A 29 5.50 -0.79 21.03
CA GLU A 29 6.55 -0.19 21.87
C GLU A 29 6.04 0.20 23.27
N LEU A 30 4.75 0.55 23.38
CA LEU A 30 4.10 0.85 24.65
C LEU A 30 3.62 -0.41 25.41
N GLY A 31 3.73 -1.60 24.82
CA GLY A 31 3.26 -2.86 25.43
C GLY A 31 1.74 -3.07 25.35
N GLU A 32 1.02 -2.27 24.59
CA GLU A 32 -0.44 -2.33 24.44
C GLU A 32 -0.88 -3.50 23.54
N ILE A 33 -0.08 -3.81 22.52
CA ILE A 33 -0.31 -4.91 21.59
C ILE A 33 1.03 -5.61 21.30
N PRO A 34 1.16 -6.93 21.55
CA PRO A 34 2.36 -7.68 21.15
C PRO A 34 2.65 -7.53 19.65
N LEU A 35 3.93 -7.43 19.26
CA LEU A 35 4.34 -7.11 17.88
C LEU A 35 3.78 -8.11 16.85
N GLU A 36 3.73 -9.38 17.24
CA GLU A 36 3.18 -10.50 16.48
C GLU A 36 1.67 -10.39 16.26
N ALA A 37 0.96 -9.70 17.15
CA ALA A 37 -0.48 -9.48 17.11
C ALA A 37 -0.87 -8.15 16.46
N VAL A 38 0.09 -7.32 16.03
CA VAL A 38 -0.18 -6.05 15.35
C VAL A 38 -0.74 -6.31 13.95
N THR A 39 -2.03 -6.01 13.79
CA THR A 39 -2.79 -6.04 12.54
C THR A 39 -3.65 -4.78 12.44
N MET A 40 -4.20 -4.47 11.27
CA MET A 40 -5.12 -3.33 11.14
C MET A 40 -6.33 -3.51 12.07
N GLN A 41 -6.84 -4.73 12.18
CA GLN A 41 -8.00 -5.09 12.98
C GLN A 41 -7.71 -4.92 14.48
N SER A 42 -6.55 -5.39 14.97
CA SER A 42 -6.19 -5.24 16.39
C SER A 42 -5.96 -3.78 16.77
N VAL A 43 -5.32 -2.98 15.90
CA VAL A 43 -5.15 -1.53 16.11
C VAL A 43 -6.51 -0.81 16.15
N ARG A 44 -7.42 -1.11 15.22
CA ARG A 44 -8.77 -0.53 15.21
C ARG A 44 -9.57 -0.92 16.46
N ALA A 45 -9.47 -2.18 16.89
CA ALA A 45 -10.12 -2.66 18.10
C ALA A 45 -9.59 -1.94 19.35
N TRP A 46 -8.28 -1.73 19.43
CA TRP A 46 -7.66 -0.99 20.53
C TRP A 46 -8.14 0.47 20.58
N PHE A 47 -8.20 1.17 19.44
CA PHE A 47 -8.74 2.54 19.40
C PHE A 47 -10.21 2.62 19.79
N LYS A 48 -11.02 1.61 19.45
CA LYS A 48 -12.42 1.54 19.86
C LYS A 48 -12.55 1.35 21.38
N ALA A 49 -11.63 0.62 22.00
CA ALA A 49 -11.60 0.38 23.44
C ALA A 49 -11.02 1.57 24.24
N HIS A 50 -10.14 2.38 23.63
CA HIS A 50 -9.44 3.50 24.28
C HIS A 50 -9.62 4.83 23.51
N PRO A 51 -10.85 5.35 23.39
CA PRO A 51 -11.12 6.56 22.61
C PRO A 51 -10.39 7.80 23.15
N ASP A 52 -10.12 7.84 24.45
CA ASP A 52 -9.40 8.90 25.17
C ASP A 52 -7.89 8.95 24.85
N ARG A 53 -7.31 7.86 24.33
CA ARG A 53 -5.88 7.76 24.01
C ARG A 53 -5.60 7.79 22.51
N ILE A 54 -6.60 8.00 21.66
CA ILE A 54 -6.42 8.04 20.20
C ILE A 54 -5.38 9.10 19.82
N ASP A 55 -5.51 10.32 20.32
CA ASP A 55 -4.61 11.42 20.01
C ASP A 55 -3.18 11.16 20.50
N GLU A 56 -3.04 10.57 21.69
CA GLU A 56 -1.75 10.17 22.26
C GLU A 56 -0.94 9.30 21.29
N ILE A 57 -1.61 8.37 20.61
CA ILE A 57 -0.98 7.44 19.68
C ILE A 57 -0.81 8.08 18.29
N LEU A 58 -1.86 8.69 17.75
CA LEU A 58 -1.84 9.22 16.39
C LEU A 58 -0.88 10.41 16.23
N TRP A 59 -0.73 11.27 17.25
CA TRP A 59 0.13 12.45 17.17
C TRP A 59 1.63 12.12 17.21
N ARG A 60 2.02 10.91 17.63
CA ARG A 60 3.41 10.44 17.48
C ARG A 60 3.79 10.25 16.02
N ASN A 61 2.83 10.03 15.13
CA ASN A 61 3.07 10.08 13.69
C ASN A 61 3.10 11.53 13.19
N ARG A 62 4.30 12.12 13.11
CA ARG A 62 4.46 13.49 12.58
C ARG A 62 4.24 13.60 11.06
N SER A 63 4.21 12.47 10.34
CA SER A 63 3.90 12.47 8.92
C SER A 63 2.41 12.69 8.71
N TYR A 64 2.08 13.76 7.99
CA TYR A 64 0.72 14.10 7.59
C TYR A 64 0.61 14.10 6.07
N ILE A 65 -0.47 13.54 5.54
CA ILE A 65 -0.73 13.45 4.10
C ILE A 65 -1.83 14.45 3.74
N PHE A 66 -1.52 15.33 2.79
CA PHE A 66 -2.47 16.26 2.21
C PHE A 66 -3.05 15.66 0.94
N PHE A 67 -4.36 15.82 0.78
CA PHE A 67 -5.10 15.32 -0.36
C PHE A 67 -5.64 16.45 -1.20
N ARG A 68 -5.92 16.15 -2.47
CA ARG A 68 -6.68 17.00 -3.38
C ARG A 68 -7.81 16.19 -3.99
N GLU A 69 -8.85 16.87 -4.44
CA GLU A 69 -9.89 16.26 -5.24
C GLU A 69 -9.33 15.76 -6.58
N ALA A 70 -9.91 14.68 -7.08
CA ALA A 70 -9.62 14.12 -8.39
C ALA A 70 -10.94 13.71 -9.07
N ALA A 71 -11.04 13.99 -10.37
CA ALA A 71 -12.17 13.52 -11.17
C ALA A 71 -12.23 11.98 -11.15
N VAL A 72 -13.46 11.46 -11.19
CA VAL A 72 -13.73 10.03 -11.28
C VAL A 72 -14.17 9.75 -12.70
N ASP A 73 -13.22 9.45 -13.57
CA ASP A 73 -13.53 9.07 -14.95
C ASP A 73 -13.97 7.60 -15.02
N ASP A 74 -13.31 6.73 -14.25
CA ASP A 74 -13.63 5.31 -14.11
C ASP A 74 -13.64 4.89 -12.62
N PRO A 75 -14.79 4.44 -12.08
CA PRO A 75 -14.90 3.94 -10.72
C PRO A 75 -14.10 2.66 -10.44
N GLU A 76 -13.91 1.80 -11.45
CA GLU A 76 -13.21 0.51 -11.33
C GLU A 76 -11.70 0.69 -11.18
N LEU A 77 -11.17 1.80 -11.68
CA LEU A 77 -9.77 2.18 -11.51
C LEU A 77 -9.52 2.82 -10.14
N GLY A 78 -8.31 2.58 -9.64
CA GLY A 78 -7.79 3.18 -8.42
C GLY A 78 -7.39 4.64 -8.59
N PRO A 79 -6.93 5.29 -7.51
CA PRO A 79 -6.51 6.69 -7.55
C PRO A 79 -5.29 6.91 -8.46
N ILE A 80 -5.08 8.15 -8.93
CA ILE A 80 -3.81 8.55 -9.53
C ILE A 80 -2.74 8.51 -8.44
N ALA A 81 -1.67 7.76 -8.67
CA ALA A 81 -0.66 7.49 -7.64
C ALA A 81 0.69 8.13 -7.94
N ALA A 82 1.77 7.62 -7.33
CA ALA A 82 3.11 8.23 -7.47
C ALA A 82 3.57 8.32 -8.93
N ALA A 83 3.30 7.31 -9.76
CA ALA A 83 3.64 7.26 -11.19
C ALA A 83 2.75 8.12 -12.09
N LYS A 84 1.83 8.93 -11.54
CA LYS A 84 0.93 9.84 -12.29
C LYS A 84 -0.05 9.15 -13.22
N VAL A 85 -0.29 7.86 -13.01
CA VAL A 85 -1.31 7.05 -13.69
C VAL A 85 -2.28 6.46 -12.67
N LEU A 86 -3.46 6.06 -13.15
CA LEU A 86 -4.45 5.34 -12.35
C LEU A 86 -3.95 3.94 -11.99
N LEU A 87 -4.22 3.49 -10.77
CA LEU A 87 -3.91 2.13 -10.35
C LEU A 87 -4.94 1.13 -10.89
N THR A 88 -4.48 -0.04 -11.30
CA THR A 88 -5.30 -1.15 -11.75
C THR A 88 -5.38 -2.21 -10.63
N PRO A 89 -6.58 -2.54 -10.13
CA PRO A 89 -6.77 -3.55 -9.09
C PRO A 89 -6.09 -4.89 -9.44
N GLY A 90 -5.33 -5.43 -8.50
CA GLY A 90 -4.61 -6.71 -8.64
C GLY A 90 -3.47 -6.68 -9.67
N ARG A 91 -3.11 -5.51 -10.22
CA ARG A 91 -2.05 -5.33 -11.23
C ARG A 91 -1.09 -4.20 -10.91
N SER A 92 -1.42 -3.26 -10.04
CA SER A 92 -0.49 -2.24 -9.57
C SER A 92 0.18 -2.63 -8.27
N VAL A 93 1.48 -2.33 -8.15
CA VAL A 93 2.26 -2.51 -6.92
C VAL A 93 2.96 -1.22 -6.55
N ALA A 94 2.95 -0.89 -5.25
CA ALA A 94 3.82 0.15 -4.70
C ALA A 94 5.19 -0.44 -4.39
N VAL A 95 6.26 0.28 -4.74
CA VAL A 95 7.65 -0.16 -4.56
C VAL A 95 8.51 0.92 -3.91
N ASP A 96 9.72 0.55 -3.49
CA ASP A 96 10.71 1.52 -3.04
C ASP A 96 11.20 2.36 -4.23
N ARG A 97 10.80 3.64 -4.25
CA ARG A 97 11.12 4.59 -5.32
C ARG A 97 12.61 4.95 -5.41
N LEU A 98 13.41 4.66 -4.38
CA LEU A 98 14.85 4.91 -4.41
C LEU A 98 15.61 3.78 -5.11
N LEU A 99 14.99 2.61 -5.21
CA LEU A 99 15.59 1.41 -5.80
C LEU A 99 14.99 1.06 -7.15
N HIS A 100 13.70 1.37 -7.36
CA HIS A 100 12.95 0.94 -8.53
C HIS A 100 12.41 2.12 -9.34
N THR A 101 12.38 1.94 -10.67
CA THR A 101 11.78 2.91 -11.59
C THR A 101 10.30 2.60 -11.79
N PHE A 102 9.45 3.62 -11.76
CA PHE A 102 8.03 3.44 -12.07
C PHE A 102 7.82 2.93 -13.50
N GLY A 103 6.80 2.10 -13.70
CA GLY A 103 6.54 1.38 -14.94
C GLY A 103 7.27 0.04 -15.05
N THR A 104 8.23 -0.26 -14.17
CA THR A 104 8.91 -1.56 -14.16
C THR A 104 7.89 -2.69 -13.90
N PRO A 105 7.81 -3.70 -14.78
CA PRO A 105 7.01 -4.88 -14.53
C PRO A 105 7.70 -5.79 -13.52
N PHE A 106 6.95 -6.23 -12.51
CA PHE A 106 7.38 -7.23 -11.52
C PHE A 106 6.48 -8.45 -11.61
N TYR A 107 7.07 -9.63 -11.80
CA TYR A 107 6.37 -10.87 -11.49
C TYR A 107 6.56 -11.17 -10.01
N ILE A 108 5.46 -11.31 -9.28
CA ILE A 108 5.44 -11.57 -7.84
C ILE A 108 4.91 -12.98 -7.61
N ASP A 109 5.72 -13.82 -6.98
CA ASP A 109 5.36 -15.18 -6.54
C ASP A 109 5.26 -15.21 -5.01
N GLY A 110 4.04 -15.27 -4.50
CA GLY A 110 3.74 -15.39 -3.07
C GLY A 110 2.90 -16.63 -2.81
N PRO A 111 3.51 -17.81 -2.64
CA PRO A 111 2.76 -19.07 -2.54
C PRO A 111 1.77 -19.14 -1.37
N SER A 112 2.09 -18.45 -0.27
CA SER A 112 1.25 -18.37 0.93
C SER A 112 0.19 -17.26 0.88
N LEU A 113 0.27 -16.36 -0.11
CA LEU A 113 -0.70 -15.28 -0.27
C LEU A 113 -1.87 -15.80 -1.11
N THR A 114 -3.01 -16.03 -0.46
CA THR A 114 -4.23 -16.53 -1.11
C THR A 114 -5.41 -15.56 -1.06
N ALA A 115 -5.25 -14.39 -0.43
CA ALA A 115 -6.33 -13.45 -0.15
C ALA A 115 -7.05 -12.88 -1.39
N PHE A 116 -6.43 -12.92 -2.57
CA PHE A 116 -7.01 -12.34 -3.79
C PHE A 116 -8.05 -13.24 -4.47
N ASP A 117 -7.79 -14.54 -4.57
CA ASP A 117 -8.58 -15.48 -5.37
C ASP A 117 -8.61 -16.90 -4.77
N ASN A 118 -8.27 -17.05 -3.49
CA ASN A 118 -8.11 -18.32 -2.78
C ASN A 118 -7.09 -19.28 -3.45
N LYS A 119 -6.15 -18.74 -4.24
CA LYS A 119 -5.06 -19.48 -4.87
C LYS A 119 -3.72 -18.80 -4.60
N PRO A 120 -2.59 -19.52 -4.70
CA PRO A 120 -1.27 -18.92 -4.60
C PRO A 120 -1.10 -17.71 -5.51
N PHE A 121 -0.69 -16.57 -4.95
CA PHE A 121 -0.54 -15.33 -5.71
C PHE A 121 0.67 -15.41 -6.64
N ARG A 122 0.41 -15.43 -7.95
CA ARG A 122 1.43 -15.47 -9.00
C ARG A 122 1.03 -14.55 -10.14
N ARG A 123 1.46 -13.29 -10.08
CA ARG A 123 0.96 -12.27 -11.01
C ARG A 123 2.07 -11.35 -11.48
N LEU A 124 2.02 -11.01 -12.77
CA LEU A 124 2.71 -9.85 -13.31
C LEU A 124 1.96 -8.59 -12.90
N MET A 125 2.71 -7.65 -12.35
CA MET A 125 2.26 -6.36 -11.82
C MET A 125 3.16 -5.23 -12.33
N ILE A 126 2.69 -3.99 -12.26
CA ILE A 126 3.43 -2.81 -12.69
C ILE A 126 3.71 -1.92 -11.48
N ALA A 127 4.96 -1.51 -11.31
CA ALA A 127 5.36 -0.53 -10.30
C ALA A 127 4.76 0.85 -10.62
N GLN A 128 3.63 1.20 -10.01
CA GLN A 128 2.90 2.44 -10.31
C GLN A 128 2.75 3.35 -9.10
N ASP A 129 3.20 2.90 -7.92
CA ASP A 129 3.09 3.67 -6.70
C ASP A 129 4.33 3.52 -5.79
N THR A 130 4.36 4.29 -4.70
CA THR A 130 5.34 4.17 -3.63
C THR A 130 4.72 4.54 -2.30
N GLY A 131 5.30 4.06 -1.20
CA GLY A 131 4.83 4.36 0.14
C GLY A 131 5.99 4.56 1.10
N SER A 132 5.80 5.40 2.14
CA SER A 132 6.87 5.67 3.12
C SER A 132 7.28 4.42 3.92
N ALA A 133 6.41 3.41 4.01
CA ALA A 133 6.68 2.12 4.65
C ALA A 133 7.17 1.03 3.68
N ILE A 134 7.28 1.35 2.38
CA ILE A 134 7.66 0.41 1.33
C ILE A 134 9.12 0.66 0.99
N THR A 135 9.99 0.01 1.75
CA THR A 135 11.45 0.18 1.67
C THR A 135 12.12 -1.17 1.45
N GLY A 136 13.11 -1.20 0.56
CA GLY A 136 13.91 -2.38 0.27
C GLY A 136 13.67 -2.97 -1.13
N PRO A 137 14.60 -3.83 -1.60
CA PRO A 137 14.64 -4.28 -2.99
C PRO A 137 13.49 -5.24 -3.35
N ALA A 138 13.01 -6.04 -2.40
CA ALA A 138 11.93 -7.01 -2.59
C ALA A 138 10.78 -6.76 -1.59
N ARG A 139 10.35 -5.49 -1.49
CA ARG A 139 9.20 -5.07 -0.67
C ARG A 139 8.19 -4.36 -1.56
N GLY A 140 6.94 -4.82 -1.51
CA GLY A 140 5.85 -4.17 -2.22
C GLY A 140 4.56 -4.09 -1.41
N ASP A 141 3.68 -3.19 -1.86
CA ASP A 141 2.29 -3.09 -1.42
C ASP A 141 1.36 -3.37 -2.60
N LEU A 142 0.46 -4.32 -2.46
CA LEU A 142 -0.37 -4.80 -3.57
C LEU A 142 -1.68 -4.02 -3.61
N PHE A 143 -1.95 -3.32 -4.71
CA PHE A 143 -3.21 -2.61 -4.84
C PHE A 143 -4.36 -3.61 -5.11
N ALA A 144 -5.16 -3.90 -4.08
CA ALA A 144 -6.29 -4.83 -4.19
C ALA A 144 -7.52 -4.24 -4.89
N GLY A 145 -7.64 -2.92 -4.96
CA GLY A 145 -8.77 -2.21 -5.54
C GLY A 145 -9.37 -1.16 -4.61
N THR A 146 -10.60 -0.76 -4.88
CA THR A 146 -11.34 0.25 -4.12
C THR A 146 -12.53 -0.40 -3.38
N GLY A 147 -12.87 0.12 -2.21
CA GLY A 147 -14.07 -0.30 -1.46
C GLY A 147 -13.79 -1.34 -0.38
N HIS A 148 -14.88 -1.78 0.28
CA HIS A 148 -14.79 -2.60 1.49
C HIS A 148 -14.13 -3.96 1.25
N ALA A 149 -14.52 -4.68 0.18
CA ALA A 149 -13.95 -5.98 -0.16
C ALA A 149 -12.43 -5.90 -0.41
N ALA A 150 -11.97 -4.87 -1.14
CA ALA A 150 -10.54 -4.65 -1.35
C ALA A 150 -9.78 -4.35 -0.04
N GLY A 151 -10.44 -3.65 0.89
CA GLY A 151 -9.90 -3.39 2.23
C GLY A 151 -9.71 -4.65 3.08
N GLU A 152 -10.64 -5.60 3.00
CA GLU A 152 -10.52 -6.90 3.69
C GLU A 152 -9.34 -7.72 3.14
N ILE A 153 -9.17 -7.74 1.81
CA ILE A 153 -8.01 -8.39 1.16
C ILE A 153 -6.71 -7.72 1.63
N ALA A 154 -6.61 -6.40 1.50
CA ALA A 154 -5.39 -5.66 1.84
C ALA A 154 -5.02 -5.81 3.33
N GLY A 155 -6.03 -5.86 4.22
CA GLY A 155 -5.82 -5.91 5.67
C GLY A 155 -5.15 -7.19 6.17
N VAL A 156 -5.18 -8.28 5.41
CA VAL A 156 -4.59 -9.58 5.79
C VAL A 156 -3.28 -9.90 5.06
N VAL A 157 -2.89 -9.08 4.07
CA VAL A 157 -1.67 -9.31 3.28
C VAL A 157 -0.44 -8.99 4.12
N ARG A 158 0.26 -10.04 4.55
CA ARG A 158 1.55 -9.96 5.24
C ARG A 158 2.33 -11.24 4.97
N ASN A 159 2.73 -11.42 3.72
CA ASN A 159 3.26 -12.69 3.23
C ASN A 159 4.69 -12.53 2.69
N PRO A 160 5.55 -13.56 2.83
CA PRO A 160 6.76 -13.65 2.05
C PRO A 160 6.42 -13.81 0.56
N ALA A 161 7.21 -13.19 -0.31
CA ALA A 161 7.07 -13.30 -1.75
C ALA A 161 8.41 -13.06 -2.45
N ASP A 162 8.60 -13.73 -3.58
CA ASP A 162 9.72 -13.54 -4.49
C ASP A 162 9.36 -12.49 -5.55
N PHE A 163 10.30 -11.59 -5.83
CA PHE A 163 10.15 -10.50 -6.79
C PHE A 163 11.09 -10.70 -7.97
N TYR A 164 10.53 -10.78 -9.16
CA TYR A 164 11.28 -10.88 -10.41
C TYR A 164 11.02 -9.61 -11.23
N ALA A 165 12.04 -8.76 -11.39
CA ALA A 165 11.95 -7.57 -12.22
C ALA A 165 12.15 -7.92 -13.70
N LEU A 166 11.23 -7.49 -14.57
CA LEU A 166 11.38 -7.65 -16.01
C LEU A 166 11.99 -6.39 -16.59
N ILE A 167 13.24 -6.49 -17.01
CA ILE A 167 13.99 -5.36 -17.56
C ILE A 167 13.98 -5.44 -19.10
N PRO A 168 13.75 -4.33 -19.82
CA PRO A 168 13.93 -4.28 -21.26
C PRO A 168 15.30 -4.84 -21.67
N ARG A 169 15.31 -5.78 -22.63
CA ARG A 169 16.53 -6.46 -23.10
C ARG A 169 17.70 -5.50 -23.40
N PRO A 170 17.50 -4.33 -24.06
CA PRO A 170 18.61 -3.41 -24.34
C PRO A 170 19.32 -2.85 -23.09
N LEU A 171 18.67 -2.88 -21.92
CA LEU A 171 19.24 -2.40 -20.66
C LEU A 171 20.03 -3.49 -19.92
N VAL A 172 19.97 -4.75 -20.38
CA VAL A 172 20.73 -5.86 -19.80
C VAL A 172 22.16 -5.82 -20.36
N PRO A 173 23.18 -5.61 -19.51
CA PRO A 173 24.57 -5.57 -19.97
C PRO A 173 24.93 -6.86 -20.72
N GLY A 174 25.44 -6.73 -21.94
CA GLY A 174 25.83 -7.87 -22.79
C GLY A 174 24.71 -8.53 -23.60
N ALA A 175 23.46 -8.10 -23.48
CA ALA A 175 22.33 -8.67 -24.24
C ALA A 175 22.20 -8.16 -25.70
N GLY A 176 23.13 -7.30 -26.14
CA GLY A 176 23.22 -6.76 -27.50
C GLY A 176 24.42 -7.29 -28.30
N ARG A 177 25.01 -8.42 -27.90
CA ARG A 177 25.98 -9.15 -28.72
C ARG A 177 25.33 -10.32 -29.41
#